data_AF-A0A5E7ACV5-F1
#
_entry.id   AF-A0A5E7ACV5-F1
#
_cell.length_a   1.000
_cell.length_b   1.000
_cell.length_c   1.000
_cell.angle_alpha   90.00
_cell.angle_beta   90.00
_cell.angle_gamma   90.00
#
_symmetry.space_group_name_H-M   'P 1'
#
loop_
_entity.id
_entity.type
_entity.pdbx_description
1 polymer ?
#
loop_
_entity_poly.entity_id
_entity_poly.type
_entity_poly.pdbx_seq_one_letter_code
_entity_poly.pdbx_strand_id
1 'polypeptide(L)'
;MALANKNLIGITDGAGCKWLVSKSAIDESEPSFAFASTPVMPCAASGYAEGPFEKLRWSIPNTYRGDSWSRTYVHPSGLMFNQSISSAVKGKSLSYLSGNADQALFLLGEIPARRMKVYLAFQRPTYRILTPFSSDPYYVVETVNEDFALDPAEYKRAVLEVYQLVKATSPSTVDVQNLYIAKTLETLYPDSGYSSSDSLKIVRNRMGENRGEFFFDVREGTNYALRREEVRLREARRLQEQKAELHTRVLNRYQQLKEGMKEFAGREAEALAQMAGISVTFPSPMAMLDPSTSKSATPMMIHVTGKSGDFYEIDFPRKGRVQADADLENQWYVIHAANMTPYLPLEDGRAIATFRVYAAGPPEACKQDHCADRVSFGAVLAKEFPNAGIDFSWTPEVSQQYVTAWQQASAQIE
;
A
#
# COMPACT_ATOMS: atom_id res chain seq x y z
N MET A 1 -0.07 -28.45 -21.91
CA MET A 1 0.50 -27.62 -20.83
C MET A 1 2.02 -27.71 -20.73
N ALA A 2 2.66 -28.88 -20.59
CA ALA A 2 4.13 -28.94 -20.45
C ALA A 2 4.90 -28.34 -21.65
N LEU A 3 4.47 -28.61 -22.90
CA LEU A 3 5.04 -27.97 -24.09
C LEU A 3 4.69 -26.48 -24.26
N ALA A 4 3.67 -25.97 -23.55
CA ALA A 4 3.38 -24.54 -23.55
C ALA A 4 4.39 -23.76 -22.69
N ASN A 5 5.20 -24.46 -21.89
CA ASN A 5 6.32 -23.87 -21.19
C ASN A 5 7.40 -23.42 -22.18
N LYS A 6 7.69 -22.12 -22.18
CA LYS A 6 8.62 -21.46 -23.10
C LYS A 6 10.06 -22.00 -23.04
N ASN A 7 10.44 -22.66 -21.96
CA ASN A 7 11.79 -23.19 -21.72
C ASN A 7 11.92 -24.68 -22.02
N LEU A 8 10.84 -25.36 -22.41
CA LEU A 8 10.87 -26.78 -22.77
C LEU A 8 10.75 -27.00 -24.28
N ILE A 9 11.31 -28.11 -24.74
CA ILE A 9 11.18 -28.59 -26.11
C ILE A 9 11.02 -30.11 -26.13
N GLY A 10 10.25 -30.60 -27.09
CA GLY A 10 10.11 -32.01 -27.38
C GLY A 10 11.17 -32.49 -28.36
N ILE A 11 11.88 -33.55 -28.03
CA ILE A 11 12.81 -34.26 -28.91
C ILE A 11 12.28 -35.66 -29.19
N THR A 12 12.58 -36.24 -30.35
CA THR A 12 12.11 -37.58 -30.72
C THR A 12 13.28 -38.54 -30.69
N ASP A 13 13.14 -39.67 -30.01
CA ASP A 13 14.17 -40.71 -29.97
C ASP A 13 14.14 -41.60 -31.23
N GLY A 14 15.10 -42.52 -31.34
CA GLY A 14 15.21 -43.43 -32.48
C GLY A 14 14.05 -44.43 -32.61
N ALA A 15 13.22 -44.59 -31.59
CA ALA A 15 12.00 -45.39 -31.62
C ALA A 15 10.76 -44.56 -31.99
N GLY A 16 10.90 -43.24 -32.19
CA GLY A 16 9.81 -42.34 -32.54
C GLY A 16 9.09 -41.72 -31.34
N CYS A 17 9.57 -41.92 -30.11
CA CYS A 17 8.92 -41.40 -28.91
C CYS A 17 9.44 -40.02 -28.55
N LYS A 18 8.51 -39.13 -28.16
CA LYS A 18 8.82 -37.77 -27.73
C LYS A 18 9.24 -37.74 -26.27
N TRP A 19 10.29 -36.98 -25.98
CA TRP A 19 10.81 -36.68 -24.65
C TRP A 19 10.89 -35.18 -24.43
N LEU A 20 10.67 -34.71 -23.20
CA LEU A 20 10.82 -33.29 -22.85
C LEU A 20 12.22 -33.02 -22.31
N VAL A 21 12.87 -32.01 -22.89
CA VAL A 21 14.16 -31.49 -22.42
C VAL A 21 14.10 -29.97 -22.27
N SER A 22 15.01 -29.40 -21.48
CA SER A 22 15.19 -27.96 -21.41
C SER A 22 15.77 -27.45 -22.73
N LYS A 23 15.29 -26.30 -23.20
CA LYS A 23 15.91 -25.60 -24.35
C LYS A 23 17.36 -25.25 -24.07
N SER A 24 17.73 -24.95 -22.82
CA SER A 24 19.12 -24.69 -22.42
C SER A 24 20.03 -25.91 -22.50
N ALA A 25 19.48 -27.11 -22.71
CA ALA A 25 20.27 -28.31 -23.00
C ALA A 25 20.72 -28.39 -24.45
N ILE A 26 20.04 -27.66 -25.35
CA ILE A 26 20.29 -27.67 -26.79
C ILE A 26 21.05 -26.38 -27.11
N ASP A 27 22.38 -26.41 -26.97
CA ASP A 27 23.26 -25.36 -27.50
C ASP A 27 23.35 -25.53 -29.04
N GLU A 28 23.65 -24.46 -29.80
CA GLU A 28 23.76 -24.48 -31.27
C GLU A 28 24.78 -25.51 -31.82
N SER A 29 25.65 -26.06 -30.97
CA SER A 29 26.68 -27.06 -31.30
C SER A 29 26.33 -28.52 -30.96
N GLU A 30 25.23 -28.81 -30.25
CA GLU A 30 24.84 -30.17 -29.83
C GLU A 30 23.41 -30.51 -30.31
N PRO A 31 23.22 -30.88 -31.59
CA PRO A 31 21.90 -30.92 -32.21
C PRO A 31 21.07 -32.19 -31.92
N SER A 32 21.58 -33.17 -31.17
CA SER A 32 20.87 -34.45 -30.99
C SER A 32 21.04 -35.08 -29.61
N PHE A 33 19.91 -35.48 -29.01
CA PHE A 33 19.83 -36.31 -27.82
C PHE A 33 19.34 -37.70 -28.20
N ALA A 34 19.91 -38.73 -27.58
CA ALA A 34 19.42 -40.10 -27.66
C ALA A 34 18.90 -40.55 -26.30
N PHE A 35 17.71 -41.14 -26.28
CA PHE A 35 17.11 -41.76 -25.11
C PHE A 35 17.08 -43.28 -25.30
N ALA A 36 17.41 -44.02 -24.24
CA ALA A 36 17.31 -45.46 -24.18
C ALA A 36 16.62 -45.85 -22.87
N SER A 37 15.69 -46.80 -22.93
CA SER A 37 14.87 -47.18 -21.79
C SER A 37 14.78 -48.70 -21.61
N THR A 38 14.60 -49.13 -20.36
CA THR A 38 14.34 -50.51 -19.97
C THR A 38 13.09 -50.54 -19.08
N PRO A 39 12.03 -51.26 -19.44
CA PRO A 39 11.82 -51.90 -20.74
C PRO A 39 11.70 -50.85 -21.87
N VAL A 40 11.99 -51.28 -23.11
CA VAL A 40 11.66 -50.47 -24.29
C VAL A 40 10.15 -50.47 -24.43
N MET A 41 9.49 -49.33 -24.19
CA MET A 41 8.05 -49.21 -24.31
C MET A 41 7.66 -48.46 -25.59
N PRO A 42 6.61 -48.90 -26.30
CA PRO A 42 6.08 -48.13 -27.43
C PRO A 42 5.53 -46.79 -26.93
N CYS A 43 5.55 -45.78 -27.79
CA CYS A 43 5.03 -44.46 -27.44
C CYS A 43 3.51 -44.54 -27.22
N ALA A 44 3.02 -43.81 -26.22
CA ALA A 44 1.59 -43.71 -25.99
C ALA A 44 0.89 -42.96 -27.14
N ALA A 45 -0.45 -42.98 -27.18
CA ALA A 45 -1.23 -42.28 -28.20
C ALA A 45 -0.96 -40.76 -28.26
N SER A 46 -0.41 -40.18 -27.18
CA SER A 46 0.06 -38.80 -27.11
C SER A 46 1.36 -38.54 -27.89
N GLY A 47 2.03 -39.59 -28.37
CA GLY A 47 3.36 -39.56 -29.00
C GLY A 47 4.52 -39.43 -28.00
N TYR A 48 4.25 -39.33 -26.70
CA TYR A 48 5.25 -39.30 -25.65
C TYR A 48 5.54 -40.70 -25.10
N ALA A 49 6.76 -40.89 -24.61
CA ALA A 49 7.02 -42.00 -23.71
C ALA A 49 6.19 -41.82 -22.43
N GLU A 50 5.56 -42.89 -21.95
CA GLU A 50 4.68 -42.87 -20.77
C GLU A 50 4.81 -44.17 -19.98
N GLY A 51 4.69 -44.08 -18.66
CA GLY A 51 4.64 -45.25 -17.78
C GLY A 51 5.93 -45.53 -17.01
N PRO A 52 6.02 -46.69 -16.34
CA PRO A 52 7.16 -47.03 -15.50
C PRO A 52 8.34 -47.61 -16.30
N PHE A 53 9.55 -47.17 -15.96
CA PHE A 53 10.82 -47.61 -16.52
C PHE A 53 11.78 -47.98 -15.39
N GLU A 54 12.41 -49.15 -15.49
CA GLU A 54 13.46 -49.59 -14.57
C GLU A 54 14.73 -48.76 -14.72
N LYS A 55 15.07 -48.43 -15.97
CA LYS A 55 16.23 -47.60 -16.30
C LYS A 55 15.92 -46.72 -17.50
N LEU A 56 16.22 -45.43 -17.38
CA LEU A 56 16.13 -44.45 -18.45
C LEU A 56 17.49 -43.77 -18.59
N ARG A 57 18.08 -43.80 -19.77
CA ARG A 57 19.38 -43.20 -20.06
C ARG A 57 19.21 -42.15 -21.15
N TRP A 58 19.86 -41.01 -20.98
CA TRP A 58 20.07 -40.06 -22.06
C TRP A 58 21.57 -39.96 -22.38
N SER A 59 21.88 -39.66 -23.64
CA SER A 59 23.25 -39.42 -24.09
C SER A 59 23.26 -38.48 -25.29
N ILE A 60 24.36 -37.75 -25.47
CA ILE A 60 24.63 -37.03 -26.70
C ILE A 60 25.45 -37.95 -27.61
N PRO A 61 24.94 -38.33 -28.81
CA PRO A 61 25.64 -39.22 -29.72
C PRO A 61 27.07 -38.76 -30.01
N ASN A 62 28.00 -39.71 -30.13
CA ASN A 62 29.42 -39.47 -30.38
C ASN A 62 30.16 -38.68 -29.27
N THR A 63 29.60 -38.61 -28.07
CA THR A 63 30.26 -38.02 -26.89
C THR A 63 30.17 -38.94 -25.68
N TYR A 64 30.94 -38.65 -24.62
CA TYR A 64 30.82 -39.31 -23.32
C TYR A 64 29.72 -38.70 -22.43
N ARG A 65 29.04 -37.63 -22.89
CA ARG A 65 28.04 -36.90 -22.12
C ARG A 65 26.73 -37.68 -22.10
N GLY A 66 26.22 -37.92 -20.89
CA GLY A 66 25.00 -38.68 -20.65
C GLY A 66 24.80 -38.93 -19.17
N ASP A 67 23.59 -39.35 -18.81
CA ASP A 67 23.27 -39.81 -17.46
C ASP A 67 22.20 -40.89 -17.52
N SER A 68 21.98 -41.59 -16.42
CA SER A 68 20.91 -42.56 -16.29
C SER A 68 20.15 -42.41 -14.99
N TRP A 69 18.84 -42.53 -15.08
CA TRP A 69 17.92 -42.57 -13.96
C TRP A 69 17.34 -43.96 -13.82
N SER A 70 17.26 -44.46 -12.59
CA SER A 70 16.66 -45.75 -12.28
C SER A 70 15.26 -45.53 -11.70
N ARG A 71 14.34 -46.48 -11.91
CA ARG A 71 12.98 -46.47 -11.34
C ARG A 71 12.27 -45.14 -11.62
N THR A 72 12.12 -44.81 -12.90
CA THR A 72 11.49 -43.57 -13.35
C THR A 72 10.07 -43.85 -13.85
N TYR A 73 9.13 -42.99 -13.53
CA TYR A 73 7.78 -42.97 -14.08
C TYR A 73 7.62 -41.73 -14.97
N VAL A 74 7.24 -41.92 -16.23
CA VAL A 74 6.96 -40.81 -17.14
C VAL A 74 5.46 -40.57 -17.17
N HIS A 75 5.04 -39.38 -16.74
CA HIS A 75 3.65 -38.96 -16.72
C HIS A 75 3.16 -38.62 -18.14
N PRO A 76 1.86 -38.76 -18.48
CA PRO A 76 1.30 -38.34 -19.78
C PRO A 76 1.65 -36.92 -20.24
N SER A 77 2.05 -36.04 -19.33
CA SER A 77 2.55 -34.69 -19.65
C SER A 77 3.98 -34.66 -20.19
N GLY A 78 4.68 -35.80 -20.25
CA GLY A 78 6.11 -35.93 -20.58
C GLY A 78 7.06 -35.61 -19.42
N LEU A 79 6.54 -35.25 -18.24
CA LEU A 79 7.36 -35.02 -17.05
C LEU A 79 7.75 -36.35 -16.39
N MET A 80 8.99 -36.42 -15.91
CA MET A 80 9.54 -37.61 -15.28
C MET A 80 9.48 -37.49 -13.76
N PHE A 81 9.12 -38.57 -13.08
CA PHE A 81 9.02 -38.67 -11.62
C PHE A 81 9.76 -39.93 -11.15
N ASN A 82 10.25 -39.96 -9.92
CA ASN A 82 10.67 -41.20 -9.30
C ASN A 82 9.45 -42.14 -9.17
N GLN A 83 9.63 -43.42 -9.43
CA GLN A 83 8.57 -44.41 -9.33
C GLN A 83 7.99 -44.49 -7.90
N SER A 84 8.76 -44.17 -6.86
CA SER A 84 8.28 -44.10 -5.47
C SER A 84 7.12 -43.13 -5.27
N ILE A 85 7.05 -42.05 -6.06
CA ILE A 85 6.00 -41.03 -6.01
C ILE A 85 4.99 -41.15 -7.16
N SER A 86 5.07 -42.22 -7.96
CA SER A 86 4.20 -42.40 -9.13
C SER A 86 2.71 -42.49 -8.78
N SER A 87 2.37 -43.11 -7.64
CA SER A 87 0.99 -43.17 -7.12
C SER A 87 0.41 -41.78 -6.84
N ALA A 88 1.25 -40.81 -6.50
CA ALA A 88 0.85 -39.45 -6.21
C ALA A 88 0.47 -38.64 -7.45
N VAL A 89 0.94 -39.03 -8.64
CA VAL A 89 0.69 -38.30 -9.92
C VAL A 89 -0.13 -39.10 -10.92
N LYS A 90 -0.19 -40.42 -10.80
CA LYS A 90 -0.90 -41.30 -11.75
C LYS A 90 -2.39 -40.96 -11.79
N GLY A 91 -2.91 -40.75 -13.00
CA GLY A 91 -4.32 -40.42 -13.22
C GLY A 91 -4.70 -38.97 -12.91
N LYS A 92 -3.74 -38.11 -12.52
CA LYS A 92 -3.98 -36.68 -12.25
C LYS A 92 -3.49 -35.84 -13.41
N SER A 93 -4.19 -34.76 -13.72
CA SER A 93 -3.77 -33.84 -14.79
C SER A 93 -2.81 -32.79 -14.26
N LEU A 94 -1.71 -32.56 -14.98
CA LEU A 94 -0.81 -31.43 -14.71
C LEU A 94 -1.59 -30.13 -14.88
N SER A 95 -1.68 -29.34 -13.82
CA SER A 95 -2.48 -28.12 -13.78
C SER A 95 -1.62 -26.86 -13.91
N TYR A 96 -0.41 -26.89 -13.36
CA TYR A 96 0.54 -25.79 -13.47
C TYR A 96 1.98 -26.33 -13.54
N LEU A 97 2.82 -25.62 -14.30
CA LEU A 97 4.24 -25.87 -14.41
C LEU A 97 4.94 -24.51 -14.38
N SER A 98 5.83 -24.28 -13.41
CA SER A 98 6.59 -23.03 -13.30
C SER A 98 7.39 -22.74 -14.57
N GLY A 99 7.75 -21.47 -14.82
CA GLY A 99 8.54 -21.08 -15.99
C GLY A 99 9.85 -21.87 -16.16
N ASN A 100 10.54 -22.20 -15.07
CA ASN A 100 11.76 -23.02 -15.07
C ASN A 100 11.50 -24.53 -15.13
N ALA A 101 10.24 -24.94 -15.21
CA ALA A 101 9.78 -26.32 -15.20
C ALA A 101 10.31 -27.14 -14.00
N ASP A 102 10.57 -26.48 -12.88
CA ASP A 102 11.12 -27.05 -11.65
C ASP A 102 10.06 -27.29 -10.58
N GLN A 103 8.84 -26.76 -10.80
CA GLN A 103 7.68 -26.91 -9.92
C GLN A 103 6.50 -27.39 -10.76
N ALA A 104 6.03 -28.60 -10.50
CA ALA A 104 4.89 -29.21 -11.17
C ALA A 104 3.74 -29.38 -10.17
N LEU A 105 2.58 -28.81 -10.49
CA LEU A 105 1.41 -28.79 -9.63
C LEU A 105 0.26 -29.55 -10.28
N PHE A 106 -0.37 -30.41 -9.49
CA PHE A 106 -1.53 -31.22 -9.87
C PHE A 106 -2.70 -30.81 -8.99
N LEU A 107 -3.78 -30.32 -9.60
CA LEU A 107 -4.99 -29.96 -8.89
C LEU A 107 -5.61 -31.22 -8.27
N LEU A 108 -5.80 -31.20 -6.96
CA LEU A 108 -6.51 -32.24 -6.21
C LEU A 108 -8.01 -31.96 -6.15
N GLY A 109 -8.38 -30.68 -6.05
CA GLY A 109 -9.77 -30.25 -6.03
C GLY A 109 -9.92 -28.81 -5.56
N GLU A 110 -11.16 -28.42 -5.32
CA GLU A 110 -11.52 -27.07 -4.86
C GLU A 110 -12.32 -27.16 -3.56
N ILE A 111 -12.22 -26.11 -2.73
CA ILE A 111 -13.08 -25.89 -1.56
C ILE A 111 -13.89 -24.62 -1.87
N PRO A 112 -15.08 -24.74 -2.50
CA PRO A 112 -15.82 -23.60 -3.03
C PRO A 112 -16.19 -22.57 -1.96
N ALA A 113 -16.57 -23.04 -0.77
CA ALA A 113 -16.92 -22.17 0.36
C ALA A 113 -15.78 -21.21 0.75
N ARG A 114 -14.53 -21.58 0.49
CA ARG A 114 -13.34 -20.77 0.78
C ARG A 114 -12.66 -20.19 -0.46
N ARG A 115 -13.20 -20.45 -1.65
CA ARG A 115 -12.60 -20.08 -2.95
C ARG A 115 -11.14 -20.58 -3.08
N MET A 116 -10.87 -21.77 -2.55
CA MET A 116 -9.53 -22.36 -2.54
C MET A 116 -9.41 -23.42 -3.63
N LYS A 117 -8.30 -23.40 -4.37
CA LYS A 117 -7.84 -24.52 -5.19
C LYS A 117 -6.66 -25.18 -4.50
N VAL A 118 -6.72 -26.50 -4.34
CA VAL A 118 -5.72 -27.28 -3.60
C VAL A 118 -4.92 -28.12 -4.57
N TYR A 119 -3.60 -27.98 -4.51
CA TYR A 119 -2.66 -28.64 -5.40
C TYR A 119 -1.68 -29.49 -4.60
N LEU A 120 -1.30 -30.61 -5.21
CA LEU A 120 -0.11 -31.35 -4.85
C LEU A 120 1.04 -30.86 -5.72
N ALA A 121 2.09 -30.35 -5.08
CA ALA A 121 3.24 -29.75 -5.74
C ALA A 121 4.48 -30.64 -5.62
N PHE A 122 5.25 -30.69 -6.69
CA PHE A 122 6.49 -31.43 -6.78
C PHE A 122 7.60 -30.49 -7.20
N GLN A 123 8.74 -30.59 -6.51
CA GLN A 123 9.94 -29.83 -6.83
C GLN A 123 11.03 -30.74 -7.38
N ARG A 124 11.82 -30.22 -8.32
CA ARG A 124 13.10 -30.81 -8.71
C ARG A 124 14.19 -29.74 -8.78
N PRO A 125 15.48 -30.12 -8.71
CA PRO A 125 16.56 -29.22 -9.05
C PRO A 125 16.49 -28.76 -10.51
N THR A 126 16.89 -27.52 -10.78
CA THR A 126 17.10 -27.01 -12.13
C THR A 126 18.49 -27.41 -12.64
N TYR A 127 18.55 -28.23 -13.69
CA TYR A 127 19.79 -28.56 -14.40
C TYR A 127 19.55 -28.51 -15.92
N ARG A 128 20.61 -28.48 -16.73
CA ARG A 128 20.51 -28.46 -18.20
C ARG A 128 19.53 -29.52 -18.70
N ILE A 129 19.63 -30.76 -18.20
CA ILE A 129 18.70 -31.82 -18.53
C ILE A 129 17.76 -32.06 -17.37
N LEU A 130 16.48 -32.14 -17.70
CA LEU A 130 15.39 -32.26 -16.76
C LEU A 130 15.49 -33.59 -16.01
N THR A 131 15.91 -33.55 -14.75
CA THR A 131 15.91 -34.74 -13.90
C THR A 131 14.47 -35.12 -13.50
N PRO A 132 14.23 -36.38 -13.12
CA PRO A 132 12.97 -36.77 -12.54
C PRO A 132 12.70 -35.99 -11.25
N PHE A 133 11.44 -35.60 -11.02
CA PHE A 133 10.98 -35.16 -9.70
C PHE A 133 11.19 -36.30 -8.70
N SER A 134 11.92 -36.03 -7.62
CA SER A 134 12.34 -37.06 -6.66
C SER A 134 12.06 -36.70 -5.21
N SER A 135 11.72 -35.45 -4.93
CA SER A 135 11.36 -34.98 -3.58
C SER A 135 9.94 -35.41 -3.22
N ASP A 136 9.69 -35.56 -1.92
CA ASP A 136 8.34 -35.71 -1.42
C ASP A 136 7.47 -34.52 -1.85
N PRO A 137 6.20 -34.76 -2.19
CA PRO A 137 5.31 -33.68 -2.55
C PRO A 137 5.01 -32.78 -1.35
N TYR A 138 4.61 -31.56 -1.63
CA TYR A 138 4.12 -30.62 -0.64
C TYR A 138 2.81 -30.00 -1.11
N TYR A 139 2.14 -29.27 -0.23
CA TYR A 139 0.80 -28.76 -0.47
C TYR A 139 0.83 -27.29 -0.84
N VAL A 140 0.06 -26.94 -1.86
CA VAL A 140 -0.13 -25.56 -2.31
C VAL A 140 -1.62 -25.27 -2.38
N VAL A 141 -2.02 -24.12 -1.84
CA VAL A 141 -3.38 -23.62 -1.92
C VAL A 141 -3.37 -22.25 -2.56
N GLU A 142 -4.19 -22.09 -3.59
CA GLU A 142 -4.42 -20.81 -4.25
C GLU A 142 -5.78 -20.26 -3.81
N THR A 143 -5.81 -19.05 -3.27
CA THR A 143 -7.06 -18.37 -2.90
C THR A 143 -6.89 -16.86 -2.82
N VAL A 144 -7.88 -16.13 -3.33
CA VAL A 144 -7.98 -14.67 -3.18
C VAL A 144 -8.52 -14.25 -1.81
N ASN A 145 -9.13 -15.17 -1.05
CA ASN A 145 -9.69 -14.91 0.27
C ASN A 145 -8.59 -15.11 1.33
N GLU A 146 -8.23 -14.05 2.07
CA GLU A 146 -7.24 -14.09 3.14
C GLU A 146 -7.82 -13.90 4.54
N ASP A 147 -9.13 -13.68 4.67
CA ASP A 147 -9.79 -13.35 5.95
C ASP A 147 -9.63 -14.47 6.98
N PHE A 148 -9.66 -15.72 6.50
CA PHE A 148 -9.47 -16.91 7.35
C PHE A 148 -8.10 -16.95 8.03
N ALA A 149 -7.09 -16.27 7.49
CA ALA A 149 -5.72 -16.31 8.01
C ALA A 149 -5.52 -15.37 9.21
N LEU A 150 -6.44 -14.44 9.47
CA LEU A 150 -6.35 -13.51 10.60
C LEU A 150 -6.93 -14.10 11.90
N ASP A 151 -7.81 -15.09 11.79
CA ASP A 151 -8.41 -15.80 12.91
C ASP A 151 -7.79 -17.21 13.07
N PRO A 152 -7.14 -17.52 14.22
CA PRO A 152 -6.53 -18.83 14.46
C PRO A 152 -7.48 -20.04 14.32
N ALA A 153 -8.75 -19.90 14.72
CA ALA A 153 -9.75 -20.95 14.66
C ALA A 153 -10.23 -21.19 13.22
N GLU A 154 -10.48 -20.12 12.46
CA GLU A 154 -10.79 -20.23 11.04
C GLU A 154 -9.60 -20.74 10.23
N TYR A 155 -8.39 -20.35 10.60
CA TYR A 155 -7.17 -20.85 9.96
C TYR A 155 -7.01 -22.36 10.15
N LYS A 156 -7.17 -22.85 11.38
CA LYS A 156 -7.16 -24.29 11.65
C LYS A 156 -8.26 -25.03 10.89
N ARG A 157 -9.47 -24.47 10.83
CA ARG A 157 -10.59 -25.08 10.11
C ARG A 157 -10.33 -25.16 8.61
N ALA A 158 -9.81 -24.09 8.02
CA ALA A 158 -9.44 -24.06 6.61
C ALA A 158 -8.38 -25.13 6.27
N VAL A 159 -7.32 -25.24 7.07
CA VAL A 159 -6.27 -26.24 6.83
C VAL A 159 -6.79 -27.67 7.04
N LEU A 160 -7.71 -27.90 7.98
CA LEU A 160 -8.35 -29.20 8.14
C LEU A 160 -9.18 -29.60 6.91
N GLU A 161 -9.92 -28.68 6.31
CA GLU A 161 -10.68 -28.93 5.07
C GLU A 161 -9.75 -29.24 3.89
N VAL A 162 -8.64 -28.50 3.77
CA VAL A 162 -7.58 -28.77 2.78
C VAL A 162 -7.01 -30.18 2.99
N TYR A 163 -6.70 -30.55 4.22
CA TYR A 163 -6.20 -31.87 4.55
C TYR A 163 -7.21 -33.00 4.25
N GLN A 164 -8.49 -32.82 4.57
CA GLN A 164 -9.53 -33.80 4.25
C GLN A 164 -9.63 -34.04 2.74
N LEU A 165 -9.55 -32.98 1.94
CA LEU A 165 -9.51 -33.07 0.48
C LEU A 165 -8.27 -33.84 0.00
N VAL A 166 -7.08 -33.54 0.55
CA VAL A 166 -5.84 -34.26 0.24
C VAL A 166 -5.99 -35.75 0.58
N LYS A 167 -6.49 -36.08 1.77
CA LYS A 167 -6.65 -37.47 2.22
C LYS A 167 -7.61 -38.25 1.33
N ALA A 168 -8.69 -37.63 0.87
CA ALA A 168 -9.67 -38.27 -0.01
C ALA A 168 -9.14 -38.51 -1.44
N THR A 169 -8.31 -37.60 -1.95
CA THR A 169 -7.87 -37.60 -3.37
C THR A 169 -6.45 -38.11 -3.60
N SER A 170 -5.64 -38.15 -2.54
CA SER A 170 -4.23 -38.53 -2.57
C SER A 170 -3.79 -39.14 -1.23
N PRO A 171 -4.39 -40.26 -0.79
CA PRO A 171 -4.13 -40.85 0.52
C PRO A 171 -2.67 -41.30 0.73
N SER A 172 -1.91 -41.53 -0.35
CA SER A 172 -0.48 -41.90 -0.27
C SER A 172 0.46 -40.73 -0.01
N THR A 173 -0.06 -39.51 0.15
CA THR A 173 0.74 -38.29 0.31
C THR A 173 0.26 -37.46 1.49
N VAL A 174 -0.15 -38.13 2.57
CA VAL A 174 -0.73 -37.47 3.75
C VAL A 174 0.31 -37.13 4.82
N ASP A 175 1.57 -37.57 4.67
CA ASP A 175 2.64 -37.27 5.63
C ASP A 175 2.83 -35.77 5.86
N VAL A 176 3.43 -35.40 7.01
CA VAL A 176 3.68 -34.00 7.37
C VAL A 176 4.65 -33.34 6.40
N GLN A 177 4.12 -32.48 5.54
CA GLN A 177 4.86 -31.75 4.50
C GLN A 177 4.55 -30.26 4.54
N ASN A 178 5.33 -29.47 3.78
CA ASN A 178 5.14 -28.03 3.71
C ASN A 178 3.76 -27.68 3.12
N LEU A 179 3.16 -26.61 3.65
CA LEU A 179 1.93 -26.00 3.17
C LEU A 179 2.22 -24.55 2.80
N TYR A 180 1.93 -24.20 1.56
CA TYR A 180 1.97 -22.83 1.07
C TYR A 180 0.57 -22.39 0.66
N ILE A 181 0.12 -21.23 1.15
CA ILE A 181 -1.12 -20.61 0.71
C ILE A 181 -0.78 -19.24 0.13
N ALA A 182 -1.22 -18.97 -1.10
CA ALA A 182 -0.97 -17.72 -1.81
C ALA A 182 -2.18 -17.28 -2.63
N LYS A 183 -2.18 -16.01 -3.04
CA LYS A 183 -3.23 -15.45 -3.91
C LYS A 183 -3.18 -15.98 -5.33
N THR A 184 -1.98 -16.27 -5.84
CA THR A 184 -1.73 -16.83 -7.17
C THR A 184 -0.53 -17.77 -7.15
N LEU A 185 -0.43 -18.68 -8.11
CA LEU A 185 0.70 -19.61 -8.22
C LEU A 185 2.00 -18.91 -8.65
N GLU A 186 1.91 -17.88 -9.50
CA GLU A 186 3.05 -17.09 -9.99
C GLU A 186 3.77 -16.37 -8.84
N THR A 187 3.04 -16.07 -7.76
CA THR A 187 3.62 -15.50 -6.54
C THR A 187 4.61 -16.47 -5.88
N LEU A 188 4.25 -17.75 -5.81
CA LEU A 188 5.09 -18.78 -5.22
C LEU A 188 6.23 -19.18 -6.16
N TYR A 189 6.00 -19.09 -7.47
CA TYR A 189 6.92 -19.56 -8.51
C TYR A 189 7.15 -18.51 -9.60
N PRO A 190 7.81 -17.38 -9.27
CA PRO A 190 8.06 -16.33 -10.24
C PRO A 190 9.11 -16.76 -11.27
N ASP A 191 8.93 -16.32 -12.52
CA ASP A 191 9.87 -16.57 -13.63
C ASP A 191 11.30 -16.07 -13.34
N SER A 192 11.43 -15.00 -12.53
CA SER A 192 12.72 -14.43 -12.13
C SER A 192 13.46 -15.26 -11.05
N GLY A 193 12.84 -16.31 -10.51
CA GLY A 193 13.40 -17.14 -9.43
C GLY A 193 13.36 -16.50 -8.03
N TYR A 194 13.06 -15.21 -7.92
CA TYR A 194 12.95 -14.50 -6.63
C TYR A 194 11.56 -13.90 -6.43
N SER A 195 10.88 -14.37 -5.38
CA SER A 195 9.57 -13.85 -4.96
C SER A 195 9.77 -12.74 -3.91
N SER A 196 9.87 -11.49 -4.36
CA SER A 196 10.05 -10.31 -3.50
C SER A 196 8.77 -9.80 -2.84
N SER A 197 7.59 -10.24 -3.32
CA SER A 197 6.32 -9.70 -2.85
C SER A 197 5.64 -10.64 -1.85
N ASP A 198 5.84 -10.32 -0.57
CA ASP A 198 5.15 -10.99 0.52
C ASP A 198 3.64 -10.67 0.58
N SER A 199 3.17 -9.63 -0.13
CA SER A 199 1.76 -9.21 -0.13
C SER A 199 0.81 -10.21 -0.79
N LEU A 200 1.34 -11.06 -1.67
CA LEU A 200 0.57 -12.10 -2.36
C LEU A 200 0.73 -13.48 -1.70
N LYS A 201 1.65 -13.62 -0.74
CA LYS A 201 1.78 -14.79 0.11
C LYS A 201 0.81 -14.64 1.29
N ILE A 202 0.14 -15.71 1.67
CA ILE A 202 -0.78 -15.72 2.81
C ILE A 202 -0.12 -16.48 3.97
N VAL A 203 0.26 -17.74 3.72
CA VAL A 203 0.78 -18.64 4.75
C VAL A 203 1.93 -19.49 4.21
N ARG A 204 2.92 -19.75 5.07
CA ARG A 204 3.89 -20.83 4.93
C ARG A 204 3.96 -21.62 6.23
N ASN A 205 3.53 -22.88 6.22
CA ASN A 205 3.48 -23.73 7.41
C ASN A 205 3.69 -25.20 6.98
N ARG A 206 3.26 -26.17 7.80
CA ARG A 206 3.28 -27.60 7.54
C ARG A 206 1.95 -28.21 7.94
N MET A 207 1.49 -29.20 7.20
CA MET A 207 0.30 -29.98 7.54
C MET A 207 0.49 -31.46 7.16
N GLY A 208 -0.30 -32.36 7.72
CA GLY A 208 -0.34 -33.77 7.30
C GLY A 208 -0.74 -34.70 8.44
N GLU A 209 -0.31 -35.96 8.37
CA GLU A 209 -0.49 -36.98 9.39
C GLU A 209 0.81 -37.20 10.17
N ASN A 210 0.72 -37.16 11.48
CA ASN A 210 1.79 -37.60 12.38
C ASN A 210 1.23 -38.70 13.28
N ARG A 211 1.78 -39.92 13.19
CA ARG A 211 1.28 -41.11 13.92
C ARG A 211 -0.21 -41.41 13.69
N GLY A 212 -0.71 -41.15 12.49
CA GLY A 212 -2.11 -41.37 12.11
C GLY A 212 -3.10 -40.27 12.55
N GLU A 213 -2.61 -39.22 13.22
CA GLU A 213 -3.41 -38.06 13.61
C GLU A 213 -3.10 -36.85 12.75
N PHE A 214 -4.09 -35.98 12.52
CA PHE A 214 -3.89 -34.73 11.79
C PHE A 214 -2.96 -33.80 12.56
N PHE A 215 -1.88 -33.40 11.91
CA PHE A 215 -0.88 -32.45 12.38
C PHE A 215 -1.03 -31.12 11.64
N PHE A 216 -1.20 -30.05 12.42
CA PHE A 216 -1.10 -28.67 11.98
C PHE A 216 -0.96 -27.76 13.21
N ASP A 217 0.14 -27.03 13.32
CA ASP A 217 0.33 -26.04 14.38
C ASP A 217 0.03 -24.64 13.84
N VAL A 218 -0.99 -24.00 14.39
CA VAL A 218 -1.42 -22.64 14.04
C VAL A 218 -0.37 -21.60 14.41
N ARG A 219 0.44 -21.89 15.45
CA ARG A 219 1.49 -21.01 15.96
C ARG A 219 2.81 -21.17 15.20
N GLU A 220 3.04 -22.34 14.62
CA GLU A 220 4.24 -22.60 13.83
C GLU A 220 4.10 -21.98 12.42
N GLY A 221 5.23 -21.65 11.80
CA GLY A 221 5.27 -21.13 10.45
C GLY A 221 5.07 -19.61 10.36
N THR A 222 4.99 -19.14 9.12
CA THR A 222 4.97 -17.73 8.78
C THR A 222 3.62 -17.34 8.20
N ASN A 223 2.84 -16.57 8.95
CA ASN A 223 1.59 -15.98 8.49
C ASN A 223 1.85 -14.55 7.99
N TYR A 224 1.85 -14.37 6.67
CA TYR A 224 2.11 -13.10 6.03
C TYR A 224 0.91 -12.15 6.15
N ALA A 225 -0.32 -12.67 6.16
CA ALA A 225 -1.52 -11.87 6.34
C ALA A 225 -1.55 -11.21 7.73
N LEU A 226 -1.29 -11.98 8.79
CA LEU A 226 -1.23 -11.45 10.15
C LEU A 226 -0.15 -10.38 10.31
N ARG A 227 1.07 -10.62 9.80
CA ARG A 227 2.16 -9.64 9.88
C ARG A 227 1.85 -8.34 9.13
N ARG A 228 1.19 -8.40 7.98
CA ARG A 228 0.75 -7.20 7.25
C ARG A 228 -0.26 -6.40 8.07
N GLU A 229 -1.21 -7.08 8.70
CA GLU A 229 -2.22 -6.44 9.53
C GLU A 229 -1.61 -5.79 10.79
N GLU A 230 -0.65 -6.46 11.43
CA GLU A 230 0.11 -5.87 12.55
C GLU A 230 0.85 -4.59 12.14
N VAL A 231 1.50 -4.58 10.97
CA VAL A 231 2.19 -3.39 10.45
C VAL A 231 1.19 -2.27 10.17
N ARG A 232 0.07 -2.57 9.49
CA ARG A 232 -0.99 -1.59 9.20
C ARG A 232 -1.54 -0.97 10.48
N LEU A 233 -1.83 -1.79 11.50
CA LEU A 233 -2.31 -1.33 12.80
C LEU A 233 -1.27 -0.51 13.56
N ARG A 234 0.02 -0.84 13.41
CA ARG A 234 1.12 -0.06 14.02
C ARG A 234 1.28 1.30 13.35
N GLU A 235 1.21 1.36 12.03
CA GLU A 235 1.28 2.62 11.27
C GLU A 235 0.07 3.53 11.55
N ALA A 236 -1.14 2.96 11.57
CA ALA A 236 -2.35 3.70 11.94
C ALA A 236 -2.24 4.30 13.35
N ARG A 237 -1.71 3.53 14.31
CA ARG A 237 -1.45 4.01 15.67
C ARG A 237 -0.41 5.12 15.70
N ARG A 238 0.71 4.97 14.99
CA ARG A 238 1.75 6.01 14.88
C ARG A 238 1.18 7.32 14.32
N LEU A 239 0.31 7.25 13.32
CA LEU A 239 -0.34 8.44 12.76
C LEU A 239 -1.30 9.09 13.77
N GLN A 240 -2.03 8.29 14.55
CA GLN A 240 -2.92 8.78 15.59
C GLN A 240 -2.14 9.47 16.74
N GLU A 241 -1.03 8.88 17.17
CA GLU A 241 -0.11 9.44 18.15
C GLU A 241 0.45 10.79 17.68
N GLN A 242 0.99 10.86 16.45
CA GLN A 242 1.51 12.10 15.87
C GLN A 242 0.45 13.22 15.82
N LYS A 243 -0.80 12.88 15.49
CA LYS A 243 -1.90 13.84 15.53
C LYS A 243 -2.17 14.30 16.97
N ALA A 244 -2.24 13.39 17.93
CA ALA A 244 -2.46 13.74 19.33
C ALA A 244 -1.36 14.65 19.90
N GLU A 245 -0.09 14.37 19.60
CA GLU A 245 1.05 15.22 20.00
C GLU A 245 0.97 16.63 19.38
N LEU A 246 0.61 16.71 18.10
CA LEU A 246 0.40 17.99 17.42
C LEU A 246 -0.72 18.78 18.10
N HIS A 247 -1.88 18.17 18.33
CA HIS A 247 -3.03 18.83 18.95
C HIS A 247 -2.79 19.16 20.44
N THR A 248 -1.93 18.41 21.14
CA THR A 248 -1.47 18.77 22.49
C THR A 248 -0.63 20.06 22.47
N ARG A 249 0.29 20.20 21.52
CA ARG A 249 1.08 21.45 21.36
C ARG A 249 0.20 22.65 21.01
N VAL A 250 -0.80 22.44 20.16
CA VAL A 250 -1.79 23.47 19.82
C VAL A 250 -2.55 23.92 21.06
N LEU A 251 -3.03 22.99 21.90
CA LEU A 251 -3.74 23.34 23.15
C LEU A 251 -2.86 24.09 24.14
N ASN A 252 -1.60 23.65 24.32
CA ASN A 252 -0.64 24.35 25.17
C ASN A 252 -0.40 25.78 24.68
N ARG A 253 -0.25 25.95 23.36
CA ARG A 253 -0.05 27.27 22.76
C ARG A 253 -1.29 28.14 22.88
N TYR A 254 -2.47 27.58 22.67
CA TYR A 254 -3.74 28.27 22.92
C TYR A 254 -3.83 28.79 24.36
N GLN A 255 -3.48 27.98 25.35
CA GLN A 255 -3.52 28.39 26.76
C GLN A 255 -2.53 29.52 27.05
N GLN A 256 -1.31 29.45 26.52
CA GLN A 256 -0.33 30.54 26.62
C GLN A 256 -0.85 31.84 25.99
N LEU A 257 -1.44 31.76 24.80
CA LEU A 257 -2.04 32.93 24.14
C LEU A 257 -3.15 33.51 25.02
N LYS A 258 -4.09 32.67 25.48
CA LYS A 258 -5.19 33.08 26.34
C LYS A 258 -4.73 33.76 27.64
N GLU A 259 -3.67 33.26 28.27
CA GLU A 259 -3.09 33.88 29.46
C GLU A 259 -2.42 35.22 29.16
N GLY A 260 -1.67 35.31 28.05
CA GLY A 260 -1.05 36.54 27.57
C GLY A 260 -2.05 37.61 27.16
N MET A 261 -3.26 37.22 26.73
CA MET A 261 -4.32 38.18 26.37
C MET A 261 -4.75 39.10 27.51
N LYS A 262 -4.47 38.75 28.78
CA LYS A 262 -4.76 39.63 29.93
C LYS A 262 -4.07 40.99 29.83
N GLU A 263 -2.90 41.07 29.21
CA GLU A 263 -2.17 42.32 28.99
C GLU A 263 -2.85 43.23 27.95
N PHE A 264 -3.78 42.66 27.16
CA PHE A 264 -4.52 43.33 26.09
C PHE A 264 -5.99 43.55 26.44
N ALA A 265 -6.33 43.60 27.74
CA ALA A 265 -7.70 43.80 28.19
C ALA A 265 -8.37 45.02 27.51
N GLY A 266 -9.48 44.79 26.81
CA GLY A 266 -10.22 45.80 26.03
C GLY A 266 -9.68 46.06 24.61
N ARG A 267 -8.63 45.36 24.17
CA ARG A 267 -8.06 45.41 22.81
C ARG A 267 -7.70 44.01 22.29
N GLU A 268 -8.41 42.99 22.75
CA GLU A 268 -8.09 41.60 22.49
C GLU A 268 -8.19 41.26 20.99
N ALA A 269 -9.23 41.77 20.32
CA ALA A 269 -9.43 41.58 18.89
C ALA A 269 -8.27 42.18 18.07
N GLU A 270 -7.75 43.35 18.47
CA GLU A 270 -6.62 43.98 17.78
C GLU A 270 -5.33 43.19 17.96
N ALA A 271 -5.07 42.70 19.17
CA ALA A 271 -3.88 41.91 19.47
C ALA A 271 -3.90 40.55 18.74
N LEU A 272 -5.04 39.85 18.72
CA LEU A 272 -5.19 38.62 17.96
C LEU A 272 -5.06 38.86 16.46
N ALA A 273 -5.59 39.98 15.96
CA ALA A 273 -5.47 40.36 14.55
C ALA A 273 -4.01 40.57 14.17
N GLN A 274 -3.27 41.32 14.99
CA GLN A 274 -1.83 41.52 14.80
C GLN A 274 -1.06 40.20 14.80
N MET A 275 -1.36 39.30 15.74
CA MET A 275 -0.74 37.96 15.80
C MET A 275 -1.07 37.10 14.57
N ALA A 276 -2.30 37.20 14.07
CA ALA A 276 -2.73 36.55 12.82
C ALA A 276 -2.10 37.19 11.56
N GLY A 277 -1.39 38.32 11.71
CA GLY A 277 -0.78 39.04 10.60
C GLY A 277 -1.73 40.01 9.89
N ILE A 278 -2.87 40.32 10.49
CA ILE A 278 -3.79 41.36 10.05
C ILE A 278 -3.26 42.70 10.57
N SER A 279 -3.12 43.66 9.66
CA SER A 279 -2.67 45.00 10.01
C SER A 279 -3.75 45.75 10.80
N VAL A 280 -3.42 46.11 12.04
CA VAL A 280 -4.22 46.96 12.95
C VAL A 280 -3.53 48.29 13.27
N THR A 281 -2.44 48.59 12.56
CA THR A 281 -1.71 49.85 12.63
C THR A 281 -1.06 50.12 11.28
N PHE A 282 -0.91 51.39 10.92
CA PHE A 282 -0.13 51.80 9.76
C PHE A 282 0.78 53.00 10.09
N PRO A 283 1.89 53.19 9.35
CA PRO A 283 2.83 54.31 9.58
C PRO A 283 2.18 55.68 9.42
N SER A 284 2.89 56.76 9.77
CA SER A 284 2.38 58.11 9.48
C SER A 284 2.15 58.31 7.97
N PRO A 285 1.17 59.12 7.55
CA PRO A 285 0.93 59.37 6.12
C PRO A 285 2.20 59.81 5.37
N MET A 286 3.07 60.58 6.01
CA MET A 286 4.36 60.99 5.47
C MET A 286 5.31 59.82 5.21
N ALA A 287 5.40 58.86 6.14
CA ALA A 287 6.20 57.65 5.94
C ALA A 287 5.60 56.75 4.85
N MET A 288 4.27 56.82 4.67
CA MET A 288 3.55 56.09 3.63
C MET A 288 3.64 56.73 2.24
N LEU A 289 4.30 57.88 2.07
CA LEU A 289 4.60 58.47 0.76
C LEU A 289 5.74 57.75 0.02
N ASP A 290 6.50 56.87 0.68
CA ASP A 290 7.47 56.03 0.00
C ASP A 290 6.74 55.03 -0.93
N PRO A 291 6.95 55.09 -2.26
CA PRO A 291 6.33 54.17 -3.21
C PRO A 291 6.59 52.69 -2.88
N SER A 292 7.67 52.38 -2.17
CA SER A 292 8.04 51.01 -1.78
C SER A 292 6.98 50.33 -0.89
N THR A 293 6.16 51.12 -0.19
CA THR A 293 5.10 50.65 0.72
C THR A 293 3.82 50.19 0.01
N SER A 294 3.73 50.39 -1.32
CA SER A 294 2.55 50.05 -2.13
C SER A 294 2.66 48.71 -2.84
N LYS A 295 3.69 47.90 -2.55
CA LYS A 295 4.09 46.71 -3.33
C LYS A 295 3.11 45.53 -3.26
N SER A 296 2.37 45.38 -2.17
CA SER A 296 1.48 44.22 -1.99
C SER A 296 0.27 44.57 -1.13
N ALA A 297 -0.87 43.97 -1.46
CA ALA A 297 -2.04 43.99 -0.58
C ALA A 297 -1.82 43.05 0.61
N THR A 298 -2.12 43.53 1.81
CA THR A 298 -2.08 42.74 3.05
C THR A 298 -3.43 42.79 3.74
N PRO A 299 -3.80 41.76 4.53
CA PRO A 299 -5.04 41.82 5.30
C PRO A 299 -4.94 42.97 6.33
N MET A 300 -5.97 43.80 6.37
CA MET A 300 -6.08 44.99 7.21
C MET A 300 -7.46 45.04 7.85
N MET A 301 -7.49 45.38 9.14
CA MET A 301 -8.73 45.66 9.85
C MET A 301 -9.04 47.15 9.74
N ILE A 302 -10.23 47.50 9.26
CA ILE A 302 -10.67 48.89 9.13
C ILE A 302 -12.07 49.07 9.72
N HIS A 303 -12.38 50.29 10.13
CA HIS A 303 -13.74 50.73 10.45
C HIS A 303 -14.11 51.87 9.51
N VAL A 304 -15.16 51.65 8.71
CA VAL A 304 -15.66 52.63 7.74
C VAL A 304 -16.70 53.48 8.44
N THR A 305 -16.56 54.80 8.38
CA THR A 305 -17.48 55.75 9.04
C THR A 305 -18.41 56.48 8.08
N GLY A 306 -18.07 56.49 6.79
CA GLY A 306 -18.85 57.18 5.77
C GLY A 306 -18.20 57.14 4.40
N LYS A 307 -18.82 57.81 3.42
CA LYS A 307 -18.32 57.94 2.05
C LYS A 307 -18.24 59.41 1.66
N SER A 308 -17.12 59.81 1.06
CA SER A 308 -16.84 61.16 0.57
C SER A 308 -16.25 61.07 -0.83
N GLY A 309 -17.04 61.41 -1.85
CA GLY A 309 -16.68 61.24 -3.26
C GLY A 309 -16.40 59.77 -3.60
N ASP A 310 -15.21 59.52 -4.16
CA ASP A 310 -14.75 58.18 -4.57
C ASP A 310 -14.12 57.37 -3.43
N PHE A 311 -14.06 57.93 -2.22
CA PHE A 311 -13.40 57.32 -1.07
C PHE A 311 -14.37 57.03 0.08
N TYR A 312 -14.12 55.93 0.78
CA TYR A 312 -14.72 55.66 2.08
C TYR A 312 -13.80 56.20 3.17
N GLU A 313 -14.36 56.93 4.12
CA GLU A 313 -13.63 57.42 5.29
C GLU A 313 -13.48 56.29 6.31
N ILE A 314 -12.27 56.16 6.85
CA ILE A 314 -11.97 55.23 7.94
C ILE A 314 -11.43 56.00 9.13
N ASP A 315 -11.77 55.55 10.34
CA ASP A 315 -11.22 56.10 11.59
C ASP A 315 -10.30 55.12 12.32
N PHE A 316 -10.32 53.84 11.95
CA PHE A 316 -9.43 52.79 12.42
C PHE A 316 -8.64 52.14 11.27
N PRO A 317 -7.34 51.79 11.43
CA PRO A 317 -6.47 51.97 12.60
C PRO A 317 -6.16 53.41 13.01
N ARG A 318 -6.30 54.34 12.06
CA ARG A 318 -6.28 55.79 12.26
C ARG A 318 -7.14 56.43 11.17
N LYS A 319 -7.42 57.73 11.30
CA LYS A 319 -8.08 58.51 10.26
C LYS A 319 -7.37 58.38 8.91
N GLY A 320 -8.13 58.00 7.90
CA GLY A 320 -7.64 57.79 6.55
C GLY A 320 -8.80 57.54 5.59
N ARG A 321 -8.47 57.01 4.43
CA ARG A 321 -9.43 56.71 3.38
C ARG A 321 -9.16 55.36 2.76
N VAL A 322 -10.21 54.72 2.26
CA VAL A 322 -10.08 53.52 1.45
C VAL A 322 -10.87 53.67 0.16
N GLN A 323 -10.27 53.24 -0.95
CA GLN A 323 -10.93 53.10 -2.24
C GLN A 323 -11.28 51.62 -2.45
N ALA A 324 -12.55 51.33 -2.71
CA ALA A 324 -13.05 50.00 -3.00
C ALA A 324 -13.98 50.06 -4.21
N ASP A 325 -13.92 49.03 -5.06
CA ASP A 325 -14.86 48.89 -6.19
C ASP A 325 -16.24 48.40 -5.73
N ALA A 326 -16.34 47.88 -4.50
CA ALA A 326 -17.58 47.44 -3.86
C ALA A 326 -18.07 48.46 -2.84
N ASP A 327 -19.39 48.51 -2.65
CA ASP A 327 -19.99 49.38 -1.64
C ASP A 327 -19.70 48.88 -0.22
N LEU A 328 -19.07 49.75 0.58
CA LEU A 328 -18.81 49.51 2.00
C LEU A 328 -19.81 50.30 2.85
N GLU A 329 -20.55 49.62 3.71
CA GLU A 329 -21.40 50.22 4.73
C GLU A 329 -20.57 50.73 5.93
N ASN A 330 -21.17 51.58 6.77
CA ASN A 330 -20.58 52.08 8.01
C ASN A 330 -20.49 50.95 9.06
N GLN A 331 -19.43 50.13 8.96
CA GLN A 331 -19.19 48.91 9.72
C GLN A 331 -17.69 48.58 9.79
N TRP A 332 -17.36 47.53 10.55
CA TRP A 332 -16.02 46.95 10.64
C TRP A 332 -15.75 45.93 9.52
N TYR A 333 -14.51 45.89 9.02
CA TYR A 333 -14.09 44.94 7.98
C TYR A 333 -12.67 44.42 8.21
N VAL A 334 -12.41 43.17 7.80
CA VAL A 334 -11.06 42.66 7.52
C VAL A 334 -10.93 42.45 6.01
N ILE A 335 -10.10 43.25 5.36
CA ILE A 335 -9.96 43.28 3.90
C ILE A 335 -8.50 43.32 3.48
N HIS A 336 -8.20 42.75 2.31
CA HIS A 336 -6.87 42.90 1.73
C HIS A 336 -6.77 44.26 1.08
N ALA A 337 -5.82 45.08 1.53
CA ALA A 337 -5.65 46.44 1.05
C ALA A 337 -4.17 46.74 0.78
N ALA A 338 -3.89 47.53 -0.26
CA ALA A 338 -2.55 48.03 -0.56
C ALA A 338 -2.51 49.55 -0.31
N ASN A 339 -1.35 50.07 0.09
CA ASN A 339 -1.15 51.50 0.22
C ASN A 339 -1.27 52.20 -1.14
N MET A 340 -1.99 53.31 -1.19
CA MET A 340 -2.16 54.17 -2.37
C MET A 340 -1.74 55.62 -2.08
N THR A 341 -1.39 55.94 -0.84
CA THR A 341 -0.95 57.28 -0.39
C THR A 341 0.10 57.94 -1.29
N PRO A 342 1.15 57.25 -1.79
CA PRO A 342 2.16 57.87 -2.67
C PRO A 342 1.63 58.43 -3.99
N TYR A 343 0.46 57.97 -4.43
CA TYR A 343 -0.08 58.25 -5.77
C TYR A 343 -1.23 59.25 -5.76
N LEU A 344 -1.61 59.75 -4.58
CA LEU A 344 -2.67 60.73 -4.43
C LEU A 344 -2.10 62.13 -4.13
N PRO A 345 -2.77 63.19 -4.61
CA PRO A 345 -2.36 64.56 -4.30
C PRO A 345 -2.52 64.86 -2.80
N LEU A 346 -1.73 65.82 -2.31
CA LEU A 346 -1.88 66.35 -0.96
C LEU A 346 -3.18 67.17 -0.85
N GLU A 347 -3.84 67.07 0.30
CA GLU A 347 -5.05 67.84 0.62
C GLU A 347 -4.70 68.87 1.69
N ASP A 348 -4.91 70.15 1.39
CA ASP A 348 -4.48 71.27 2.25
C ASP A 348 -3.00 71.18 2.69
N GLY A 349 -2.14 70.68 1.80
CA GLY A 349 -0.71 70.48 2.05
C GLY A 349 -0.36 69.29 2.96
N ARG A 350 -1.31 68.40 3.24
CA ARG A 350 -1.13 67.21 4.09
C ARG A 350 -1.38 65.92 3.30
N ALA A 351 -0.58 64.90 3.59
CA ALA A 351 -0.83 63.55 3.10
C ALA A 351 -1.91 62.88 3.93
N ILE A 352 -2.86 62.22 3.27
CA ILE A 352 -3.92 61.42 3.90
C ILE A 352 -3.65 59.96 3.61
N ALA A 353 -3.55 59.13 4.66
CA ALA A 353 -3.35 57.70 4.50
C ALA A 353 -4.51 57.12 3.68
N THR A 354 -4.19 56.62 2.49
CA THR A 354 -5.19 56.11 1.55
C THR A 354 -4.81 54.72 1.10
N PHE A 355 -5.78 53.83 1.12
CA PHE A 355 -5.61 52.42 0.75
C PHE A 355 -6.53 52.05 -0.39
N ARG A 356 -6.14 51.05 -1.17
CA ARG A 356 -6.99 50.43 -2.18
C ARG A 356 -7.30 48.99 -1.81
N VAL A 357 -8.58 48.64 -1.77
CA VAL A 357 -9.05 47.29 -1.49
C VAL A 357 -8.84 46.40 -2.70
N TYR A 358 -8.31 45.20 -2.46
CA TYR A 358 -8.20 44.11 -3.41
C TYR A 358 -8.93 42.91 -2.81
N ALA A 359 -10.22 42.77 -3.09
CA ALA A 359 -11.02 41.67 -2.57
C ALA A 359 -11.22 40.58 -3.63
N ALA A 360 -11.10 39.31 -3.25
CA ALA A 360 -11.41 38.15 -4.09
C ALA A 360 -12.92 37.82 -4.09
N GLY A 361 -13.77 38.84 -3.92
CA GLY A 361 -15.22 38.74 -3.71
C GLY A 361 -15.76 40.02 -3.04
N PRO A 362 -17.09 40.16 -2.89
CA PRO A 362 -17.68 41.31 -2.19
C PRO A 362 -17.18 41.35 -0.73
N PRO A 363 -16.71 42.50 -0.22
CA PRO A 363 -16.31 42.64 1.17
C PRO A 363 -17.49 42.35 2.09
N GLU A 364 -17.28 41.48 3.07
CA GLU A 364 -18.30 41.17 4.07
C GLU A 364 -18.02 41.94 5.36
N ALA A 365 -19.02 42.68 5.83
CA ALA A 365 -18.96 43.35 7.13
C ALA A 365 -18.80 42.32 8.26
N CYS A 366 -18.02 42.70 9.26
CA CYS A 366 -17.88 41.96 10.50
C CYS A 366 -19.15 42.09 11.33
N LYS A 367 -19.52 41.02 12.05
CA LYS A 367 -20.71 41.01 12.90
C LYS A 367 -20.49 41.68 14.24
N GLN A 368 -19.24 41.80 14.67
CA GLN A 368 -18.85 42.39 15.94
C GLN A 368 -17.83 43.50 15.73
N ASP A 369 -17.81 44.45 16.67
CA ASP A 369 -16.83 45.52 16.68
C ASP A 369 -15.40 44.97 16.69
N HIS A 370 -14.49 45.69 16.03
CA HIS A 370 -13.10 45.27 15.82
C HIS A 370 -12.97 43.90 15.14
N CYS A 371 -14.00 43.46 14.41
CA CYS A 371 -14.02 42.16 13.75
C CYS A 371 -13.72 40.98 14.66
N ALA A 372 -14.14 41.05 15.93
CA ALA A 372 -13.92 39.98 16.91
C ALA A 372 -14.49 38.62 16.46
N ASP A 373 -15.47 38.62 15.55
CA ASP A 373 -16.04 37.42 14.93
C ASP A 373 -15.16 36.79 13.83
N ARG A 374 -14.22 37.55 13.26
CA ARG A 374 -13.28 37.08 12.22
C ARG A 374 -11.86 36.88 12.73
N VAL A 375 -11.56 37.42 13.90
CA VAL A 375 -10.24 37.33 14.52
C VAL A 375 -10.30 36.33 15.67
N SER A 376 -9.71 35.15 15.46
CA SER A 376 -9.77 34.06 16.44
C SER A 376 -8.38 33.51 16.79
N PHE A 377 -8.28 32.88 17.96
CA PHE A 377 -7.11 32.08 18.32
C PHE A 377 -6.80 31.02 17.27
N GLY A 378 -7.83 30.44 16.63
CA GLY A 378 -7.68 29.49 15.54
C GLY A 378 -6.90 30.06 14.35
N ALA A 379 -7.19 31.30 13.93
CA ALA A 379 -6.46 31.96 12.85
C ALA A 379 -4.97 32.18 13.19
N VAL A 380 -4.66 32.54 14.45
CA VAL A 380 -3.27 32.67 14.94
C VAL A 380 -2.56 31.30 14.95
N LEU A 381 -3.22 30.28 15.49
CA LEU A 381 -2.67 28.93 15.61
C LEU A 381 -2.48 28.25 14.25
N ALA A 382 -3.35 28.51 13.27
CA ALA A 382 -3.21 27.99 11.92
C ALA A 382 -1.89 28.43 11.25
N LYS A 383 -1.42 29.64 11.56
CA LYS A 383 -0.14 30.17 11.08
C LYS A 383 1.06 29.49 11.74
N GLU A 384 0.96 29.20 13.03
CA GLU A 384 2.02 28.52 13.79
C GLU A 384 2.05 27.00 13.54
N PHE A 385 0.90 26.42 13.20
CA PHE A 385 0.71 24.98 12.98
C PHE A 385 0.01 24.69 11.64
N PRO A 386 0.66 24.96 10.48
CA PRO A 386 0.03 24.87 9.16
C PRO A 386 -0.46 23.46 8.79
N ASN A 387 0.10 22.42 9.41
CA ASN A 387 -0.27 21.02 9.13
C ASN A 387 -1.30 20.44 10.13
N ALA A 388 -1.83 21.25 11.04
CA ALA A 388 -2.76 20.79 12.07
C ALA A 388 -4.23 20.79 11.64
N GLY A 389 -4.55 21.22 10.41
CA GLY A 389 -5.93 21.33 9.94
C GLY A 389 -6.75 22.33 10.75
N ILE A 390 -6.10 23.39 11.24
CA ILE A 390 -6.70 24.46 12.04
C ILE A 390 -7.00 25.63 11.12
N ASP A 391 -8.14 26.28 11.35
CA ASP A 391 -8.54 27.51 10.68
C ASP A 391 -9.22 28.48 11.67
N PHE A 392 -9.87 29.52 11.16
CA PHE A 392 -10.55 30.52 11.98
C PHE A 392 -11.74 29.96 12.79
N SER A 393 -12.31 28.81 12.39
CA SER A 393 -13.44 28.13 13.04
C SER A 393 -13.01 27.16 14.15
N TRP A 394 -11.71 26.91 14.28
CA TRP A 394 -11.18 26.00 15.29
C TRP A 394 -11.53 26.44 16.72
N THR A 395 -11.84 25.45 17.57
CA THR A 395 -12.01 25.62 19.02
C THR A 395 -11.13 24.62 19.79
N PRO A 396 -10.82 24.87 21.07
CA PRO A 396 -10.04 23.94 21.89
C PRO A 396 -10.62 22.53 21.95
N GLU A 397 -11.95 22.40 21.91
CA GLU A 397 -12.65 21.12 21.93
C GLU A 397 -12.29 20.25 20.72
N VAL A 398 -12.07 20.86 19.55
CA VAL A 398 -11.64 20.14 18.34
C VAL A 398 -10.28 19.46 18.56
N SER A 399 -9.31 20.19 19.12
CA SER A 399 -8.00 19.60 19.44
C SER A 399 -8.09 18.58 20.58
N GLN A 400 -8.96 18.83 21.57
CA GLN A 400 -9.15 17.93 22.70
C GLN A 400 -9.71 16.56 22.25
N GLN A 401 -10.56 16.52 21.23
CA GLN A 401 -11.07 15.27 20.67
C GLN A 401 -9.95 14.34 20.18
N TYR A 402 -8.93 14.88 19.50
CA TYR A 402 -7.79 14.07 19.03
C TYR A 402 -6.96 13.51 20.18
N VAL A 403 -6.72 14.32 21.22
CA VAL A 403 -5.98 13.90 22.41
C VAL A 403 -6.75 12.83 23.18
N THR A 404 -8.05 13.04 23.41
CA THR A 404 -8.90 12.08 24.12
C THR A 404 -9.07 10.79 23.34
N ALA A 405 -9.23 10.84 22.00
CA ALA A 405 -9.32 9.66 21.16
C ALA A 405 -8.06 8.80 21.22
N TRP A 406 -6.87 9.42 21.27
CA TRP A 406 -5.61 8.71 21.48
C TRP A 406 -5.53 8.08 22.87
N GLN A 407 -5.84 8.83 23.94
CA GLN A 407 -5.82 8.33 25.32
C GLN A 407 -6.76 7.14 25.53
N GLN A 408 -7.96 7.18 24.95
CA GLN A 408 -8.91 6.06 25.01
C GLN A 408 -8.39 4.85 24.23
N ALA A 409 -7.81 5.06 23.05
CA ALA A 409 -7.23 3.98 22.25
C ALA A 409 -5.99 3.35 22.91
N SER A 410 -5.19 4.13 23.64
CA SER A 410 -4.03 3.63 24.38
C SER A 410 -4.44 2.91 25.68
N ALA A 411 -5.51 3.35 26.35
CA ALA A 411 -5.96 2.77 27.61
C ALA A 411 -6.65 1.40 27.45
N GLN A 412 -7.16 1.05 26.27
CA GLN A 412 -7.73 -0.28 25.99
C GLN A 412 -6.67 -1.40 25.84
N ILE A 413 -5.39 -1.08 26.08
CA ILE A 413 -4.25 -1.96 25.86
C ILE A 413 -3.54 -2.32 27.19
N GLU A 414 -3.84 -1.62 28.29
CA GLU A 414 -3.46 -2.02 29.66
C GLU A 414 -4.49 -2.97 30.27
#